data_AF-A0AAN2XB61-F1
#
_entry.id   AF-A0AAN2XB61-F1
#
_cell.length_a   1.000
_cell.length_b   1.000
_cell.length_c   1.000
_cell.angle_alpha   90.00
_cell.angle_beta   90.00
_cell.angle_gamma   90.00
#
_symmetry.space_group_name_H-M   'P 1'
#
loop_
_entity.id
_entity.type
_entity.pdbx_description
1 polymer ?
#
loop_
_entity_poly.entity_id
_entity_poly.type
_entity_poly.pdbx_seq_one_letter_code
_entity_poly.pdbx_strand_id
1 'polypeptide(L)'
;MFSRGLWYREWRNMRWMLLGVMILFFLGITLGLMSDADRWNSQKEYYESSEFLKQQKESPEFKTSDEEIQASLTVAYLAIPMYTNFVQDEFVDYMPFMFYFQVEMFFTLIKVSVFILGVLAVIFERYTRANRFTASLPYKRTHIVGVKMVMGIATITLSYLVSMGIGLVYFMSHVPKEYIQLDAPKFWVDIIGGLFTYILIFLVAILIGLLIGSPIAAAFVAFGVMLLPSVLNPTLDNIYNFIWPHGGDKGMSNLLQFEDYVNIFTPFSFESASIGAVIFSIILSMLMVLVILILYKKQHIERSGYLFAFSWVKWPFLVLFSVFVGMVVANMAVADTELGLIGYLSWGIGATIGSFILALYILNKMRGLFQLSKTN
;
A
#
# COMPACT_ATOMS: atom_id res chain seq x y z
N MET A 1 -30.18 5.53 -0.30
CA MET A 1 -28.98 5.21 0.51
C MET A 1 -29.22 5.32 2.02
N PHE A 2 -30.15 6.16 2.49
CA PHE A 2 -30.35 6.47 3.92
C PHE A 2 -31.39 5.59 4.67
N SER A 3 -31.66 4.36 4.21
CA SER A 3 -32.57 3.46 4.95
C SER A 3 -31.87 2.93 6.19
N ARG A 4 -32.40 3.26 7.39
CA ARG A 4 -31.86 2.75 8.67
C ARG A 4 -31.73 1.23 8.69
N GLY A 5 -32.70 0.51 8.11
CA GLY A 5 -32.67 -0.95 8.05
C GLY A 5 -31.53 -1.51 7.19
N LEU A 6 -31.18 -0.84 6.09
CA LEU A 6 -30.05 -1.24 5.25
C LEU A 6 -28.72 -1.05 6.00
N TRP A 7 -28.53 0.11 6.63
CA TRP A 7 -27.32 0.43 7.40
C TRP A 7 -27.12 -0.51 8.57
N TYR A 8 -28.18 -0.78 9.35
CA TYR A 8 -28.10 -1.71 10.48
C TYR A 8 -27.72 -3.13 10.04
N ARG A 9 -28.26 -3.59 8.91
CA ARG A 9 -27.92 -4.91 8.35
C ARG A 9 -26.44 -5.00 7.96
N GLU A 10 -25.95 -4.05 7.17
CA GLU A 10 -24.54 -4.05 6.75
C GLU A 10 -23.60 -3.94 7.95
N TRP A 11 -23.94 -3.06 8.90
CA TRP A 11 -23.19 -2.93 10.15
C TRP A 11 -23.14 -4.24 10.92
N ARG A 12 -24.27 -4.92 11.12
CA ARG A 12 -24.30 -6.18 11.86
C ARG A 12 -23.43 -7.25 11.19
N ASN A 13 -23.36 -7.26 9.86
CA ASN A 13 -22.54 -8.19 9.10
C ASN A 13 -21.04 -7.87 9.18
N MET A 14 -20.68 -6.58 9.21
CA MET A 14 -19.27 -6.14 9.12
C MET A 14 -18.64 -5.75 10.45
N ARG A 15 -19.41 -5.54 11.53
CA ARG A 15 -18.96 -4.91 12.79
C ARG A 15 -17.65 -5.44 13.37
N TRP A 16 -17.44 -6.77 13.35
CA TRP A 16 -16.24 -7.38 13.90
C TRP A 16 -15.00 -7.12 13.03
N MET A 17 -15.18 -7.08 11.71
CA MET A 17 -14.12 -6.72 10.79
C MET A 17 -13.76 -5.23 10.93
N LEU A 18 -14.77 -4.37 11.06
CA LEU A 18 -14.54 -2.93 11.28
C LEU A 18 -13.79 -2.68 12.60
N LEU A 19 -14.19 -3.37 13.68
CA LEU A 19 -13.50 -3.32 14.96
C LEU A 19 -12.05 -3.83 14.85
N GLY A 20 -11.83 -4.94 14.16
CA GLY A 20 -10.48 -5.50 13.95
C GLY A 20 -9.56 -4.53 13.20
N VAL A 21 -10.06 -3.87 12.14
CA VAL A 21 -9.31 -2.84 11.43
C VAL A 21 -8.98 -1.66 12.35
N MET A 22 -9.96 -1.18 13.14
CA MET A 22 -9.72 -0.08 14.08
C MET A 22 -8.65 -0.42 15.12
N ILE A 23 -8.67 -1.63 15.68
CA ILE A 23 -7.64 -2.10 16.62
C ILE A 23 -6.27 -2.14 15.94
N LEU A 24 -6.17 -2.66 14.72
CA LEU A 24 -4.88 -2.74 14.02
C LEU A 24 -4.31 -1.37 13.67
N PHE A 25 -5.15 -0.38 13.32
CA PHE A 25 -4.69 0.99 13.16
C PHE A 25 -4.12 1.54 14.47
N PHE A 26 -4.81 1.32 15.59
CA PHE A 26 -4.32 1.75 16.90
C PHE A 26 -2.98 1.06 17.27
N LEU A 27 -2.88 -0.25 17.10
CA LEU A 27 -1.67 -1.00 17.41
C LEU A 27 -0.51 -0.63 16.47
N GLY A 28 -0.75 -0.51 15.16
CA GLY A 28 0.32 -0.26 14.19
C GLY A 28 0.76 1.19 14.07
N ILE A 29 -0.09 2.16 14.41
CA ILE A 29 0.25 3.58 14.34
C ILE A 29 0.45 4.17 15.73
N THR A 30 -0.53 4.07 16.62
CA THR A 30 -0.45 4.74 17.92
C THR A 30 0.63 4.12 18.80
N LEU A 31 0.63 2.80 18.97
CA LEU A 31 1.68 2.15 19.76
C LEU A 31 3.05 2.24 19.08
N GLY A 32 3.09 2.21 17.74
CA GLY A 32 4.34 2.40 17.00
C GLY A 32 4.94 3.79 17.25
N LEU A 33 4.14 4.85 17.22
CA LEU A 33 4.60 6.21 17.55
C LEU A 33 4.95 6.39 19.04
N MET A 34 4.31 5.65 19.95
CA MET A 34 4.72 5.59 21.35
C MET A 34 6.10 4.92 21.50
N SER A 35 6.30 3.80 20.82
CA SER A 35 7.59 3.09 20.71
C SER A 35 8.68 4.00 20.12
N ASP A 36 8.35 4.81 19.11
CA ASP A 36 9.29 5.79 18.55
C ASP A 36 9.64 6.91 19.54
N ALA A 37 8.72 7.34 20.41
CA ALA A 37 9.04 8.31 21.46
C ALA A 37 10.02 7.73 22.49
N ASP A 38 9.82 6.46 22.88
CA ASP A 38 10.73 5.75 23.79
C ASP A 38 12.11 5.56 23.16
N ARG A 39 12.17 5.28 21.84
CA ARG A 39 13.44 5.19 21.08
C ARG A 39 14.16 6.53 21.04
N TRP A 40 13.45 7.61 20.77
CA TRP A 40 14.02 8.95 20.76
C TRP A 40 14.64 9.29 22.13
N ASN A 41 13.91 9.02 23.22
CA ASN A 41 14.41 9.22 24.58
C ASN A 41 15.64 8.36 24.87
N SER A 42 15.61 7.08 24.48
CA SER A 42 16.74 6.16 24.65
C SER A 42 17.98 6.63 23.89
N GLN A 43 17.81 7.18 22.68
CA GLN A 43 18.90 7.73 21.88
C GLN A 43 19.50 8.98 22.53
N LYS A 44 18.65 9.86 23.08
CA LYS A 44 19.12 11.02 23.85
C LYS A 44 19.89 10.60 25.10
N GLU A 45 19.34 9.68 25.90
CA GLU A 45 20.00 9.15 27.09
C GLU A 45 21.35 8.48 26.76
N TYR A 46 21.46 7.82 25.61
CA TYR A 46 22.72 7.24 25.14
C TYR A 46 23.78 8.32 24.91
N TYR A 47 23.46 9.43 24.24
CA TYR A 47 24.41 10.52 24.02
C TYR A 47 24.80 11.26 25.32
N GLU A 48 23.93 11.28 26.31
CA GLU A 48 24.20 11.85 27.64
C GLU A 48 24.90 10.86 28.59
N SER A 49 25.07 9.59 28.18
CA SER A 49 25.61 8.54 29.04
C SER A 49 27.12 8.70 29.31
N SER A 50 27.55 8.26 30.50
CA SER A 50 28.98 8.25 30.85
C SER A 50 29.81 7.33 29.96
N GLU A 51 29.20 6.27 29.41
CA GLU A 51 29.86 5.33 28.49
C GLU A 51 30.17 6.00 27.16
N PHE A 52 29.20 6.69 26.57
CA PHE A 52 29.40 7.47 25.35
C PHE A 52 30.45 8.55 25.56
N LEU A 53 30.34 9.35 26.64
CA LEU A 53 31.32 10.40 26.96
C LEU A 53 32.73 9.85 27.18
N LYS A 54 32.86 8.62 27.69
CA LYS A 54 34.15 7.94 27.84
C LYS A 54 34.70 7.49 26.47
N GLN A 55 33.86 6.90 25.63
CA GLN A 55 34.21 6.48 24.27
C GLN A 55 34.70 7.65 23.42
N GLN A 56 34.02 8.80 23.50
CA GLN A 56 34.40 10.04 22.81
C GLN A 56 35.78 10.59 23.26
N LYS A 57 36.22 10.29 24.49
CA LYS A 57 37.52 10.68 25.02
C LYS A 57 38.63 9.68 24.68
N GLU A 58 38.33 8.39 24.69
CA GLU A 58 39.30 7.31 24.49
C GLU A 58 39.57 7.00 23.02
N SER A 59 38.65 7.35 22.11
CA SER A 59 38.79 7.08 20.68
C SER A 59 38.53 8.35 19.83
N PRO A 60 39.54 9.24 19.69
CA PRO A 60 39.40 10.50 18.97
C PRO A 60 39.03 10.34 17.48
N GLU A 61 39.35 9.19 16.89
CA GLU A 61 39.04 8.86 15.48
C GLU A 61 37.54 8.60 15.25
N PHE A 62 36.76 8.30 16.30
CA PHE A 62 35.31 8.07 16.24
C PHE A 62 34.53 9.18 16.95
N LYS A 63 35.13 10.37 17.05
CA LYS A 63 34.50 11.48 17.75
C LYS A 63 33.30 11.98 16.95
N THR A 64 32.11 11.87 17.55
CA THR A 64 30.85 12.38 16.99
C THR A 64 30.78 13.87 17.27
N SER A 65 30.46 14.67 16.25
CA SER A 65 30.33 16.13 16.44
C SER A 65 29.03 16.48 17.16
N ASP A 66 28.98 17.63 17.82
CA ASP A 66 27.74 18.11 18.46
C ASP A 66 26.63 18.34 17.41
N GLU A 67 27.02 18.75 16.19
CA GLU A 67 26.13 18.90 15.04
C GLU A 67 25.52 17.56 14.60
N GLU A 68 26.32 16.50 14.55
CA GLU A 68 25.87 15.14 14.20
C GLU A 68 24.91 14.59 15.27
N ILE A 69 25.22 14.79 16.56
CA ILE A 69 24.34 14.42 17.67
C ILE A 69 23.01 15.18 17.55
N GLN A 70 23.06 16.49 17.34
CA GLN A 70 21.85 17.31 17.22
C GLN A 70 21.00 16.91 16.01
N ALA A 71 21.62 16.67 14.85
CA ALA A 71 20.93 16.20 13.66
C ALA A 71 20.25 14.85 13.92
N SER A 72 20.96 13.88 14.51
CA SER A 72 20.42 12.54 14.79
C SER A 72 19.21 12.51 15.74
N LEU A 73 19.09 13.52 16.61
CA LEU A 73 17.94 13.72 17.50
C LEU A 73 16.86 14.59 16.86
N THR A 74 17.13 15.26 15.75
CA THR A 74 16.18 16.16 15.10
C THR A 74 15.13 15.36 14.32
N VAL A 75 13.87 15.64 14.61
CA VAL A 75 12.69 15.06 13.96
C VAL A 75 12.30 15.95 12.78
N ALA A 76 12.79 15.59 11.59
CA ALA A 76 12.55 16.34 10.36
C ALA A 76 11.44 15.73 9.48
N TYR A 77 11.33 14.40 9.46
CA TYR A 77 10.44 13.67 8.56
C TYR A 77 9.61 12.64 9.31
N LEU A 78 8.37 12.42 8.87
CA LEU A 78 7.60 11.27 9.32
C LEU A 78 8.09 10.00 8.62
N ALA A 79 8.36 10.08 7.32
CA ALA A 79 9.05 9.06 6.54
C ALA A 79 10.23 9.72 5.81
N ILE A 80 11.44 9.26 6.11
CA ILE A 80 12.66 9.81 5.52
C ILE A 80 12.74 9.38 4.05
N PRO A 81 12.94 10.33 3.12
CA PRO A 81 13.21 9.98 1.73
C PRO A 81 14.46 9.11 1.61
N MET A 82 14.39 8.06 0.79
CA MET A 82 15.53 7.18 0.52
C MET A 82 16.59 7.87 -0.35
N TYR A 83 16.21 8.90 -1.10
CA TYR A 83 17.10 9.62 -2.01
C TYR A 83 17.45 11.00 -1.47
N THR A 84 18.76 11.29 -1.41
CA THR A 84 19.32 12.56 -0.91
C THR A 84 18.77 13.80 -1.63
N ASN A 85 18.32 13.66 -2.88
CA ASN A 85 17.68 14.72 -3.66
C ASN A 85 16.43 15.33 -3.01
N PHE A 86 15.79 14.61 -2.08
CA PHE A 86 14.56 15.03 -1.40
C PHE A 86 14.77 15.31 0.10
N VAL A 87 16.01 15.13 0.58
CA VAL A 87 16.42 15.47 1.94
C VAL A 87 16.90 16.92 1.93
N GLN A 88 16.57 17.68 2.98
CA GLN A 88 17.05 19.05 3.14
C GLN A 88 18.58 19.06 3.26
N ASP A 89 19.23 20.07 2.70
CA ASP A 89 20.71 20.14 2.61
C ASP A 89 21.40 19.94 3.97
N GLU A 90 20.78 20.41 5.06
CA GLU A 90 21.29 20.27 6.44
C GLU A 90 21.32 18.82 6.97
N PHE A 91 20.57 17.92 6.35
CA PHE A 91 20.43 16.51 6.76
C PHE A 91 21.04 15.51 5.77
N VAL A 92 21.69 15.99 4.70
CA VAL A 92 22.32 15.12 3.70
C VAL A 92 23.53 14.40 4.29
N ASP A 93 24.33 15.10 5.08
CA ASP A 93 25.54 14.54 5.71
C ASP A 93 25.24 13.89 7.07
N TYR A 94 24.18 14.33 7.75
CA TYR A 94 23.78 13.81 9.06
C TYR A 94 22.29 13.44 9.06
N MET A 95 22.01 12.13 9.17
CA MET A 95 20.63 11.65 9.10
C MET A 95 19.81 12.09 10.33
N PRO A 96 18.58 12.57 10.12
CA PRO A 96 17.68 12.94 11.20
C PRO A 96 17.09 11.70 11.87
N PHE A 97 16.39 11.90 12.99
CA PHE A 97 15.68 10.84 13.69
C PHE A 97 14.69 10.12 12.75
N MET A 98 14.75 8.79 12.77
CA MET A 98 13.91 7.95 11.91
C MET A 98 12.75 7.36 12.71
N PHE A 99 11.53 7.58 12.24
CA PHE A 99 10.37 6.85 12.75
C PHE A 99 10.41 5.40 12.27
N TYR A 100 10.22 4.46 13.18
CA TYR A 100 10.23 3.03 12.88
C TYR A 100 8.85 2.40 12.89
N PHE A 101 7.79 3.09 13.34
CA PHE A 101 6.43 2.52 13.33
C PHE A 101 6.04 1.93 11.96
N GLN A 102 6.57 2.48 10.86
CA GLN A 102 6.28 2.07 9.48
C GLN A 102 6.87 0.70 9.10
N VAL A 103 7.90 0.23 9.80
CA VAL A 103 8.53 -1.07 9.55
C VAL A 103 8.08 -2.14 10.54
N GLU A 104 7.30 -1.78 11.56
CA GLU A 104 6.79 -2.73 12.54
C GLU A 104 5.77 -3.70 11.94
N MET A 105 5.71 -4.92 12.49
CA MET A 105 4.81 -5.97 12.02
C MET A 105 3.34 -5.52 12.02
N PHE A 106 2.91 -4.81 13.08
CA PHE A 106 1.54 -4.33 13.19
C PHE A 106 1.17 -3.32 12.09
N PHE A 107 2.13 -2.52 11.63
CA PHE A 107 1.92 -1.61 10.51
C PHE A 107 1.63 -2.35 9.21
N THR A 108 2.40 -3.41 8.93
CA THR A 108 2.14 -4.29 7.77
C THR A 108 0.76 -4.97 7.87
N LEU A 109 0.36 -5.38 9.08
CA LEU A 109 -0.96 -6.00 9.31
C LEU A 109 -2.12 -5.03 9.04
N ILE A 110 -1.94 -3.71 9.16
CA ILE A 110 -2.96 -2.73 8.76
C ILE A 110 -3.29 -2.90 7.27
N LYS A 111 -2.27 -2.87 6.39
CA LYS A 111 -2.46 -3.01 4.93
C LYS A 111 -3.23 -4.30 4.59
N VAL A 112 -2.82 -5.41 5.20
CA VAL A 112 -3.46 -6.72 5.02
C VAL A 112 -4.91 -6.70 5.51
N SER A 113 -5.19 -6.12 6.67
CA SER A 113 -6.54 -6.06 7.23
C SER A 113 -7.49 -5.18 6.43
N VAL A 114 -7.02 -4.03 5.94
CA VAL A 114 -7.76 -3.12 5.07
C VAL A 114 -8.10 -3.81 3.75
N PHE A 115 -7.17 -4.57 3.21
CA PHE A 115 -7.41 -5.40 2.04
C PHE A 115 -8.45 -6.48 2.30
N ILE A 116 -8.31 -7.25 3.38
CA ILE A 116 -9.26 -8.29 3.78
C ILE A 116 -10.66 -7.70 3.97
N LEU A 117 -10.77 -6.52 4.59
CA LEU A 117 -12.03 -5.80 4.75
C LEU A 117 -12.70 -5.55 3.40
N GLY A 118 -11.97 -5.08 2.40
CA GLY A 118 -12.50 -4.83 1.06
C GLY A 118 -12.93 -6.11 0.33
N VAL A 119 -12.13 -7.18 0.42
CA VAL A 119 -12.48 -8.48 -0.15
C VAL A 119 -13.74 -9.05 0.51
N LEU A 120 -13.79 -9.08 1.83
CA LEU A 120 -14.91 -9.67 2.57
C LEU A 120 -16.20 -8.86 2.42
N ALA A 121 -16.11 -7.54 2.21
CA ALA A 121 -17.28 -6.71 1.89
C ALA A 121 -18.07 -7.22 0.67
N VAL A 122 -17.42 -7.90 -0.27
CA VAL A 122 -18.04 -8.42 -1.51
C VAL A 122 -18.05 -9.95 -1.59
N ILE A 123 -16.90 -10.60 -1.39
CA ILE A 123 -16.73 -12.03 -1.63
C ILE A 123 -17.47 -12.86 -0.59
N PHE A 124 -17.53 -12.42 0.68
CA PHE A 124 -18.15 -13.19 1.75
C PHE A 124 -19.64 -13.47 1.48
N GLU A 125 -20.38 -12.51 0.94
CA GLU A 125 -21.79 -12.70 0.55
C GLU A 125 -21.96 -13.63 -0.66
N ARG A 126 -20.94 -13.69 -1.53
CA ARG A 126 -20.95 -14.60 -2.67
C ARG A 126 -20.68 -16.02 -2.23
N TYR A 127 -19.73 -16.22 -1.31
CA TYR A 127 -19.37 -17.54 -0.78
C TYR A 127 -20.51 -18.14 0.05
N THR A 128 -21.14 -17.35 0.91
CA THR A 128 -22.27 -17.79 1.76
C THR A 128 -23.61 -17.91 1.02
N ARG A 129 -23.66 -17.67 -0.29
CA ARG A 129 -24.89 -17.53 -1.11
C ARG A 129 -25.87 -16.45 -0.60
N ALA A 130 -25.50 -15.68 0.42
CA ALA A 130 -26.27 -14.57 0.97
C ALA A 130 -26.56 -13.50 -0.08
N ASN A 131 -25.77 -13.43 -1.16
CA ASN A 131 -26.04 -12.57 -2.31
C ASN A 131 -27.43 -12.78 -2.93
N ARG A 132 -27.99 -14.00 -2.90
CA ARG A 132 -29.35 -14.26 -3.40
C ARG A 132 -30.41 -13.62 -2.50
N PHE A 133 -30.21 -13.69 -1.18
CA PHE A 133 -31.04 -13.03 -0.18
C PHE A 133 -30.89 -11.50 -0.23
N THR A 134 -29.66 -11.00 -0.36
CA THR A 134 -29.38 -9.57 -0.52
C THR A 134 -30.00 -9.02 -1.80
N ALA A 135 -30.04 -9.81 -2.88
CA ALA A 135 -30.68 -9.41 -4.12
C ALA A 135 -32.22 -9.43 -4.07
N SER A 136 -32.84 -10.18 -3.15
CA SER A 136 -34.28 -10.19 -2.95
C SER A 136 -34.78 -9.06 -2.04
N LEU A 137 -33.88 -8.30 -1.42
CA LEU A 137 -34.25 -7.15 -0.62
C LEU A 137 -34.81 -6.01 -1.48
N PRO A 138 -35.72 -5.18 -0.93
CA PRO A 138 -36.31 -4.02 -1.62
C PRO A 138 -35.33 -2.83 -1.73
N TYR A 139 -34.04 -3.08 -1.91
CA TYR A 139 -33.00 -2.07 -2.01
C TYR A 139 -32.28 -2.14 -3.35
N LYS A 140 -31.97 -0.98 -3.93
CA LYS A 140 -31.13 -0.90 -5.12
C LYS A 140 -29.75 -1.48 -4.80
N ARG A 141 -29.23 -2.33 -5.69
CA ARG A 141 -27.87 -2.93 -5.58
C ARG A 141 -26.77 -1.89 -5.36
N THR A 142 -26.86 -0.75 -6.03
CA THR A 142 -25.93 0.38 -5.87
C THR A 142 -25.97 0.97 -4.46
N HIS A 143 -27.12 0.98 -3.79
CA HIS A 143 -27.21 1.43 -2.40
C HIS A 143 -26.55 0.43 -1.45
N ILE A 144 -26.71 -0.88 -1.70
CA ILE A 144 -26.11 -1.93 -0.85
C ILE A 144 -24.59 -1.80 -0.87
N VAL A 145 -23.97 -1.82 -2.06
CA VAL A 145 -22.51 -1.68 -2.17
C VAL A 145 -22.03 -0.30 -1.73
N GLY A 146 -22.83 0.75 -1.97
CA GLY A 146 -22.52 2.11 -1.54
C GLY A 146 -22.40 2.21 -0.02
N VAL A 147 -23.34 1.63 0.73
CA VAL A 147 -23.29 1.63 2.21
C VAL A 147 -22.05 0.89 2.71
N LYS A 148 -21.71 -0.27 2.12
CA LYS A 148 -20.49 -1.01 2.47
C LYS A 148 -19.22 -0.21 2.23
N MET A 149 -19.13 0.47 1.09
CA MET A 149 -17.99 1.34 0.78
C MET A 149 -17.89 2.49 1.77
N VAL A 150 -19.00 3.19 2.05
CA VAL A 150 -18.99 4.31 3.02
C VAL A 150 -18.60 3.81 4.41
N MET A 151 -19.10 2.66 4.85
CA MET A 151 -18.74 2.07 6.14
C MET A 151 -17.24 1.72 6.22
N GLY A 152 -16.70 1.10 5.17
CA GLY A 152 -15.27 0.76 5.12
C GLY A 152 -14.38 2.00 5.07
N ILE A 153 -14.67 2.95 4.17
CA ILE A 153 -13.95 4.22 4.06
C ILE A 153 -14.02 4.99 5.37
N ALA A 154 -15.20 5.16 5.97
CA ALA A 154 -15.35 5.87 7.24
C ALA A 154 -14.57 5.19 8.37
N THR A 155 -14.55 3.85 8.41
CA THR A 155 -13.76 3.11 9.41
C THR A 155 -12.27 3.33 9.21
N ILE A 156 -11.77 3.25 7.97
CA ILE A 156 -10.36 3.51 7.66
C ILE A 156 -9.99 4.95 8.01
N THR A 157 -10.76 5.93 7.56
CA THR A 157 -10.51 7.35 7.81
C THR A 157 -10.51 7.68 9.29
N LEU A 158 -11.54 7.27 10.03
CA LEU A 158 -11.63 7.57 11.46
C LEU A 158 -10.54 6.84 12.24
N SER A 159 -10.29 5.56 11.96
CA SER A 159 -9.25 4.80 12.65
C SER A 159 -7.86 5.38 12.39
N TYR A 160 -7.57 5.75 11.14
CA TYR A 160 -6.30 6.39 10.77
C TYR A 160 -6.12 7.74 11.47
N LEU A 161 -7.10 8.65 11.36
CA LEU A 161 -7.01 9.99 11.94
C LEU A 161 -6.92 9.96 13.47
N VAL A 162 -7.70 9.12 14.13
CA VAL A 162 -7.64 8.95 15.59
C VAL A 162 -6.29 8.36 16.00
N SER A 163 -5.82 7.31 15.31
CA SER A 163 -4.57 6.64 15.68
C SER A 163 -3.34 7.52 15.45
N MET A 164 -3.28 8.22 14.29
CA MET A 164 -2.25 9.21 14.00
C MET A 164 -2.33 10.39 14.98
N GLY A 165 -3.53 10.91 15.25
CA GLY A 165 -3.72 12.04 16.16
C GLY A 165 -3.23 11.73 17.57
N ILE A 166 -3.65 10.59 18.15
CA ILE A 166 -3.21 10.18 19.49
C ILE A 166 -1.70 9.90 19.49
N GLY A 167 -1.19 9.15 18.51
CA GLY A 167 0.23 8.79 18.43
C GLY A 167 1.15 10.00 18.30
N LEU A 168 0.81 10.95 17.41
CA LEU A 168 1.59 12.17 17.22
C LEU A 168 1.52 13.08 18.44
N VAL A 169 0.34 13.25 19.06
CA VAL A 169 0.22 14.03 20.30
C VAL A 169 1.08 13.44 21.40
N TYR A 170 1.08 12.10 21.54
CA TYR A 170 1.95 11.42 22.49
C TYR A 170 3.43 11.69 22.18
N PHE A 171 3.88 11.41 20.95
CA PHE A 171 5.27 11.60 20.53
C PHE A 171 5.75 13.05 20.76
N MET A 172 4.99 14.03 20.28
CA MET A 172 5.31 15.46 20.39
C MET A 172 5.29 15.99 21.84
N SER A 173 4.62 15.30 22.76
CA SER A 173 4.64 15.66 24.19
C SER A 173 5.85 15.11 24.94
N HIS A 174 6.53 14.10 24.39
CA HIS A 174 7.71 13.48 24.98
C HIS A 174 9.02 13.95 24.35
N VAL A 175 8.97 14.54 23.16
CA VAL A 175 10.14 15.13 22.47
C VAL A 175 10.19 16.65 22.72
N PRO A 176 11.31 17.22 23.19
CA PRO A 176 11.49 18.66 23.35
C PRO A 176 11.38 19.39 22.00
N LYS A 177 10.74 20.57 22.02
CA LYS A 177 10.43 21.34 20.82
C LYS A 177 11.63 21.77 19.98
N GLU A 178 12.81 21.91 20.60
CA GLU A 178 14.06 22.27 19.92
C GLU A 178 14.53 21.21 18.91
N TYR A 179 14.12 19.96 19.09
CA TYR A 179 14.42 18.87 18.18
C TYR A 179 13.32 18.62 17.14
N ILE A 180 12.21 19.38 17.17
CA ILE A 180 11.10 19.16 16.22
C ILE A 180 11.21 20.19 15.10
N GLN A 181 11.73 19.75 13.95
CA GLN A 181 11.95 20.59 12.76
C GLN A 181 11.27 19.96 11.53
N LEU A 182 9.97 19.71 11.65
CA LEU A 182 9.21 19.02 10.62
C LEU A 182 9.20 19.76 9.29
N ASP A 183 9.57 19.06 8.22
CA ASP A 183 9.28 19.46 6.85
C ASP A 183 7.75 19.43 6.62
N ALA A 184 7.11 20.58 6.74
CA ALA A 184 5.65 20.66 6.69
C ALA A 184 5.05 20.15 5.35
N PRO A 185 5.57 20.54 4.16
CA PRO A 185 5.15 19.95 2.89
C PRO A 185 5.23 18.42 2.87
N LYS A 186 6.39 17.84 3.22
CA LYS A 186 6.57 16.37 3.21
C LYS A 186 5.66 15.69 4.23
N PHE A 187 5.54 16.26 5.43
CA PHE A 187 4.66 15.76 6.48
C PHE A 187 3.20 15.64 6.00
N TRP A 188 2.65 16.66 5.34
CA TRP A 188 1.28 16.59 4.85
C TRP A 188 1.10 15.62 3.68
N VAL A 189 2.10 15.50 2.81
CA VAL A 189 2.11 14.48 1.74
C VAL A 189 2.05 13.08 2.34
N ASP A 190 2.85 12.81 3.38
CA ASP A 190 2.87 11.52 4.06
C ASP A 190 1.54 11.20 4.77
N ILE A 191 0.97 12.18 5.49
CA ILE A 191 -0.29 12.01 6.21
C ILE A 191 -1.47 11.80 5.26
N ILE A 192 -1.63 12.68 4.28
CA ILE A 192 -2.78 12.62 3.36
C ILE A 192 -2.59 11.47 2.37
N GLY A 193 -1.38 11.30 1.84
CA GLY A 193 -1.02 10.21 0.95
C GLY A 193 -1.24 8.85 1.62
N GLY A 194 -0.76 8.66 2.85
CA GLY A 194 -0.96 7.42 3.61
C GLY A 194 -2.44 7.07 3.80
N LEU A 195 -3.29 8.04 4.13
CA LEU A 195 -4.75 7.83 4.23
C LEU A 195 -5.35 7.34 2.91
N PHE A 196 -5.04 8.02 1.80
CA PHE A 196 -5.59 7.67 0.50
C PHE A 196 -5.01 6.36 -0.05
N THR A 197 -3.79 6.00 0.32
CA THR A 197 -3.25 4.66 0.05
C THR A 197 -4.12 3.58 0.71
N TYR A 198 -4.46 3.71 1.99
CA TYR A 198 -5.34 2.73 2.65
C TYR A 198 -6.73 2.66 2.01
N ILE A 199 -7.30 3.82 1.64
CA ILE A 199 -8.58 3.87 0.92
C ILE A 199 -8.46 3.17 -0.44
N LEU A 200 -7.38 3.40 -1.21
CA LEU A 200 -7.13 2.75 -2.48
C LEU A 200 -7.00 1.24 -2.34
N ILE A 201 -6.22 0.75 -1.36
CA ILE A 201 -6.09 -0.68 -1.07
C ILE A 201 -7.47 -1.31 -0.84
N PHE A 202 -8.31 -0.67 -0.03
CA PHE A 202 -9.68 -1.11 0.22
C PHE A 202 -10.55 -1.14 -1.04
N LEU A 203 -10.51 -0.09 -1.86
CA LEU A 203 -11.30 0.00 -3.09
C LEU A 203 -10.83 -1.00 -4.15
N VAL A 204 -9.53 -1.18 -4.30
CA VAL A 204 -8.93 -2.22 -5.15
C VAL A 204 -9.36 -3.60 -4.69
N ALA A 205 -9.36 -3.87 -3.39
CA ALA A 205 -9.83 -5.14 -2.84
C ALA A 205 -11.31 -5.42 -3.17
N ILE A 206 -12.17 -4.40 -3.06
CA ILE A 206 -13.57 -4.48 -3.50
C ILE A 206 -13.66 -4.76 -4.99
N LEU A 207 -12.89 -4.04 -5.82
CA LEU A 207 -12.89 -4.21 -7.26
C LEU A 207 -12.47 -5.63 -7.66
N ILE A 208 -11.38 -6.14 -7.08
CA ILE A 208 -10.90 -7.52 -7.24
C ILE A 208 -12.02 -8.50 -6.86
N GLY A 209 -12.67 -8.30 -5.72
CA GLY A 209 -13.78 -9.16 -5.26
C GLY A 209 -15.01 -9.11 -6.16
N LEU A 210 -15.22 -8.03 -6.91
CA LEU A 210 -16.30 -7.94 -7.89
C LEU A 210 -15.96 -8.61 -9.22
N LEU A 211 -14.72 -8.50 -9.65
CA LEU A 211 -14.25 -9.03 -10.93
C LEU A 211 -13.95 -10.54 -10.85
N ILE A 212 -13.48 -11.02 -9.70
CA ILE A 212 -13.05 -12.41 -9.49
C ILE A 212 -14.04 -13.13 -8.58
N GLY A 213 -14.57 -14.25 -9.06
CA GLY A 213 -15.58 -15.02 -8.35
C GLY A 213 -15.06 -16.05 -7.36
N SER A 214 -13.77 -16.41 -7.45
CA SER A 214 -13.11 -17.34 -6.54
C SER A 214 -12.33 -16.58 -5.45
N PRO A 215 -12.56 -16.87 -4.15
CA PRO A 215 -11.78 -16.27 -3.07
C PRO A 215 -10.26 -16.51 -3.20
N ILE A 216 -9.87 -17.72 -3.62
CA ILE A 216 -8.46 -18.10 -3.79
C ILE A 216 -7.81 -17.27 -4.90
N ALA A 217 -8.48 -17.17 -6.06
CA ALA A 217 -7.97 -16.37 -7.16
C ALA A 217 -7.92 -14.88 -6.80
N ALA A 218 -8.91 -14.38 -6.07
CA ALA A 218 -8.91 -13.01 -5.58
C ALA A 218 -7.71 -12.73 -4.67
N ALA A 219 -7.33 -13.68 -3.81
CA ALA A 219 -6.13 -13.56 -2.96
C ALA A 219 -4.82 -13.54 -3.78
N PHE A 220 -4.70 -14.34 -4.85
CA PHE A 220 -3.52 -14.26 -5.73
C PHE A 220 -3.42 -12.93 -6.48
N VAL A 221 -4.55 -12.43 -6.99
CA VAL A 221 -4.57 -11.12 -7.67
C VAL A 221 -4.29 -10.00 -6.69
N ALA A 222 -4.82 -10.09 -5.47
CA ALA A 222 -4.50 -9.19 -4.38
C ALA A 222 -3.01 -9.06 -4.14
N PHE A 223 -2.35 -10.22 -3.97
CA PHE A 223 -0.93 -10.30 -3.71
C PHE A 223 -0.12 -9.67 -4.85
N GLY A 224 -0.47 -9.98 -6.10
CA GLY A 224 0.16 -9.35 -7.26
C GLY A 224 0.00 -7.83 -7.29
N VAL A 225 -1.19 -7.31 -6.95
CA VAL A 225 -1.44 -5.86 -6.92
C VAL A 225 -0.68 -5.17 -5.78
N MET A 226 -0.56 -5.80 -4.61
CA MET A 226 0.25 -5.26 -3.51
C MET A 226 1.74 -5.18 -3.83
N LEU A 227 2.23 -6.08 -4.69
CA LEU A 227 3.63 -6.10 -5.14
C LEU A 227 3.90 -5.15 -6.32
N LEU A 228 2.90 -4.43 -6.84
CA LEU A 228 3.09 -3.57 -8.00
C LEU A 228 4.24 -2.56 -7.84
N PRO A 229 4.34 -1.78 -6.74
CA PRO A 229 5.44 -0.84 -6.58
C PRO A 229 6.80 -1.52 -6.55
N SER A 230 6.90 -2.66 -5.85
CA SER A 230 8.14 -3.45 -5.74
C SER A 230 8.59 -4.10 -7.06
N VAL A 231 7.74 -4.12 -8.08
CA VAL A 231 8.08 -4.63 -9.42
C VAL A 231 8.26 -3.49 -10.41
N LEU A 232 7.38 -2.48 -10.36
CA LEU A 232 7.40 -1.38 -11.30
C LEU A 232 8.56 -0.42 -11.06
N ASN A 233 8.86 -0.02 -9.82
CA ASN A 233 9.96 0.92 -9.56
C ASN A 233 11.32 0.34 -10.01
N PRO A 234 11.71 -0.89 -9.63
CA PRO A 234 12.96 -1.46 -10.14
C PRO A 234 12.97 -1.61 -11.67
N THR A 235 11.81 -1.87 -12.29
CA THR A 235 11.72 -1.91 -13.76
C THR A 235 11.95 -0.53 -14.38
N LEU A 236 11.41 0.54 -13.78
CA LEU A 236 11.61 1.92 -14.21
C LEU A 236 13.06 2.34 -14.03
N ASP A 237 13.64 2.08 -12.86
CA ASP A 237 15.05 2.32 -12.53
C ASP A 237 15.99 1.62 -13.50
N ASN A 238 15.78 0.31 -13.75
CA ASN A 238 16.59 -0.45 -14.68
C ASN A 238 16.51 0.12 -16.11
N ILE A 239 15.31 0.46 -16.59
CA ILE A 239 15.13 1.08 -17.91
C ILE A 239 15.84 2.43 -17.97
N TYR A 240 15.71 3.26 -16.94
CA TYR A 240 16.39 4.55 -16.87
C TYR A 240 17.90 4.38 -16.90
N ASN A 241 18.47 3.51 -16.07
CA ASN A 241 19.90 3.25 -15.98
C ASN A 241 20.48 2.72 -17.31
N PHE A 242 19.71 1.94 -18.07
CA PHE A 242 20.14 1.52 -19.40
C PHE A 242 20.12 2.63 -20.45
N ILE A 243 19.16 3.55 -20.39
CA ILE A 243 19.03 4.65 -21.36
C ILE A 243 19.99 5.78 -21.02
N TRP A 244 20.21 6.04 -19.72
CA TRP A 244 20.98 7.17 -19.21
C TRP A 244 22.03 6.76 -18.16
N PRO A 245 23.02 5.91 -18.52
CA PRO A 245 23.93 5.28 -17.56
C PRO A 245 24.83 6.25 -16.77
N HIS A 246 24.92 7.52 -17.19
CA HIS A 246 25.76 8.55 -16.54
C HIS A 246 24.91 9.61 -15.82
N GLY A 247 23.60 9.41 -15.68
CA GLY A 247 22.70 10.38 -15.06
C GLY A 247 22.90 10.55 -13.56
N GLY A 248 23.28 9.48 -12.86
CA GLY A 248 23.39 9.44 -11.40
C GLY A 248 22.07 9.78 -10.69
N ASP A 249 22.10 9.81 -9.35
CA ASP A 249 20.90 10.05 -8.55
C ASP A 249 20.28 11.43 -8.84
N LYS A 250 21.11 12.47 -9.01
CA LYS A 250 20.66 13.83 -9.33
C LYS A 250 19.95 13.93 -10.69
N GLY A 251 20.34 13.09 -11.66
CA GLY A 251 19.66 13.01 -12.96
C GLY A 251 18.31 12.30 -12.90
N MET A 252 18.08 11.48 -11.86
CA MET A 252 16.89 10.62 -11.73
C MET A 252 15.73 11.30 -10.99
N SER A 253 15.90 12.53 -10.48
CA SER A 253 14.88 13.24 -9.68
C SER A 253 13.48 13.25 -10.31
N ASN A 254 13.37 13.48 -11.63
CA ASN A 254 12.08 13.44 -12.33
C ASN A 254 11.46 12.04 -12.40
N LEU A 255 12.29 10.99 -12.51
CA LEU A 255 11.81 9.61 -12.48
C LEU A 255 11.32 9.28 -11.08
N LEU A 256 12.09 9.60 -10.04
CA LEU A 256 11.73 9.34 -8.65
C LEU A 256 10.43 10.06 -8.26
N GLN A 257 10.22 11.29 -8.72
CA GLN A 257 8.92 11.98 -8.57
C GLN A 257 7.78 11.29 -9.34
N PHE A 258 8.07 10.61 -10.45
CA PHE A 258 7.09 9.78 -11.15
C PHE A 258 6.80 8.48 -10.39
N GLU A 259 7.78 7.89 -9.72
CA GLU A 259 7.60 6.71 -8.88
C GLU A 259 6.64 6.94 -7.72
N ASP A 260 6.53 8.17 -7.21
CA ASP A 260 5.52 8.53 -6.22
C ASP A 260 4.08 8.21 -6.69
N TYR A 261 3.81 8.26 -8.00
CA TYR A 261 2.51 7.88 -8.58
C TYR A 261 2.28 6.37 -8.60
N VAL A 262 3.36 5.57 -8.57
CA VAL A 262 3.33 4.11 -8.42
C VAL A 262 3.23 3.74 -6.94
N ASN A 263 3.94 4.46 -6.07
CA ASN A 263 3.99 4.27 -4.63
C ASN A 263 2.69 4.63 -3.90
N ILE A 264 1.64 5.08 -4.59
CA ILE A 264 0.31 5.30 -4.01
C ILE A 264 -0.30 4.06 -3.35
N PHE A 265 0.22 2.86 -3.61
CA PHE A 265 -0.18 1.61 -2.96
C PHE A 265 0.66 1.24 -1.73
N THR A 266 1.71 2.01 -1.41
CA THR A 266 2.58 1.83 -0.27
C THR A 266 2.53 3.07 0.63
N PRO A 267 1.83 3.02 1.78
CA PRO A 267 1.68 4.19 2.63
C PRO A 267 3.04 4.60 3.19
N PHE A 268 3.29 5.91 3.26
CA PHE A 268 4.54 6.54 3.70
C PHE A 268 5.76 6.23 2.83
N SER A 269 5.56 5.87 1.55
CA SER A 269 6.66 5.67 0.58
C SER A 269 6.71 6.74 -0.50
N PHE A 270 6.21 7.94 -0.19
CA PHE A 270 6.38 9.10 -1.05
C PHE A 270 7.77 9.69 -0.79
N GLU A 271 8.58 9.78 -1.83
CA GLU A 271 9.94 10.31 -1.76
C GLU A 271 9.92 11.83 -1.77
N SER A 272 9.15 12.42 -2.69
CA SER A 272 9.11 13.87 -2.84
C SER A 272 8.05 14.54 -1.97
N ALA A 273 8.25 15.83 -1.68
CA ALA A 273 7.22 16.69 -1.10
C ALA A 273 6.15 17.14 -2.11
N SER A 274 6.10 16.51 -3.30
CA SER A 274 5.15 16.87 -4.36
C SER A 274 3.75 16.37 -4.05
N ILE A 275 2.78 17.29 -4.03
CA ILE A 275 1.37 16.94 -3.81
C ILE A 275 0.72 16.21 -5.01
N GLY A 276 1.41 16.16 -6.16
CA GLY A 276 0.86 15.61 -7.41
C GLY A 276 0.39 14.15 -7.28
N ALA A 277 1.22 13.29 -6.69
CA ALA A 277 0.87 11.89 -6.48
C ALA A 277 -0.29 11.72 -5.48
N VAL A 278 -0.37 12.58 -4.47
CA VAL A 278 -1.49 12.59 -3.51
C VAL A 278 -2.79 12.98 -4.23
N ILE A 279 -2.80 14.05 -5.02
CA ILE A 279 -3.97 14.45 -5.83
C ILE A 279 -4.39 13.33 -6.77
N PHE A 280 -3.43 12.67 -7.43
CA PHE A 280 -3.71 11.52 -8.27
C PHE A 280 -4.38 10.38 -7.49
N SER A 281 -3.89 10.05 -6.30
CA SER A 281 -4.49 9.01 -5.44
C SER A 281 -5.95 9.32 -5.03
N ILE A 282 -6.25 10.60 -4.78
CA ILE A 282 -7.61 11.08 -4.46
C ILE A 282 -8.53 10.91 -5.66
N ILE A 283 -8.10 11.38 -6.84
CA ILE A 283 -8.86 11.27 -8.08
C ILE A 283 -9.09 9.80 -8.43
N LEU A 284 -8.06 8.97 -8.34
CA LEU A 284 -8.14 7.54 -8.59
C LEU A 284 -9.12 6.85 -7.63
N SER A 285 -9.12 7.22 -6.35
CA SER A 285 -10.09 6.72 -5.36
C SER A 285 -11.54 7.04 -5.75
N MET A 286 -11.80 8.28 -6.18
CA MET A 286 -13.13 8.68 -6.64
C MET A 286 -13.56 7.91 -7.90
N LEU A 287 -12.65 7.74 -8.87
CA LEU A 287 -12.90 6.96 -10.08
C LEU A 287 -13.18 5.49 -9.74
N MET A 288 -12.42 4.89 -8.81
CA MET A 288 -12.64 3.52 -8.35
C MET A 288 -14.03 3.33 -7.75
N VAL A 289 -14.50 4.27 -6.92
CA VAL A 289 -15.87 4.23 -6.37
C VAL A 289 -16.90 4.22 -7.51
N LEU A 290 -16.75 5.08 -8.52
CA LEU A 290 -17.67 5.11 -9.67
C LEU A 290 -17.65 3.80 -10.45
N VAL A 291 -16.47 3.26 -10.75
CA VAL A 291 -16.29 1.98 -11.45
C VAL A 291 -16.94 0.84 -10.66
N ILE A 292 -16.73 0.78 -9.35
CA ILE A 292 -17.34 -0.22 -8.45
C ILE A 292 -18.86 -0.16 -8.51
N LEU A 293 -19.46 1.04 -8.43
CA LEU A 293 -20.91 1.22 -8.52
C LEU A 293 -21.47 0.74 -9.87
N ILE A 294 -20.78 1.04 -10.97
CA ILE A 294 -21.17 0.62 -12.32
C ILE A 294 -21.08 -0.90 -12.46
N LEU A 295 -19.98 -1.50 -12.02
CA LEU A 295 -19.76 -2.94 -12.10
C LEU A 295 -20.75 -3.71 -11.24
N TYR A 296 -21.01 -3.26 -10.01
CA TYR A 296 -21.98 -3.89 -9.12
C TYR A 296 -23.40 -3.86 -9.71
N LYS A 297 -23.78 -2.75 -10.37
CA LYS A 297 -25.06 -2.64 -11.09
C LYS A 297 -25.16 -3.64 -12.25
N LYS A 298 -24.07 -3.84 -13.00
CA LYS A 298 -24.01 -4.73 -14.17
C LYS A 298 -23.75 -6.20 -13.82
N GLN A 299 -23.53 -6.53 -12.55
CA GLN A 299 -23.17 -7.89 -12.15
C GLN A 299 -24.38 -8.84 -12.28
N HIS A 300 -24.23 -9.89 -13.09
CA HIS A 300 -25.23 -10.95 -13.20
C HIS A 300 -25.09 -11.95 -12.05
N ILE A 301 -26.20 -12.28 -11.38
CA ILE A 301 -26.22 -13.21 -10.24
C ILE A 301 -25.96 -14.66 -10.71
N GLU A 302 -26.36 -14.98 -11.93
CA GLU A 302 -26.28 -16.32 -12.53
C GLU A 302 -24.85 -16.82 -12.80
N ARG A 303 -23.86 -15.91 -12.81
CA ARG A 303 -22.44 -16.27 -12.92
C ARG A 303 -21.76 -16.59 -11.58
N SER A 304 -22.51 -16.82 -10.51
CA SER A 304 -21.96 -17.34 -9.25
C SER A 304 -21.36 -18.74 -9.47
N GLY A 305 -20.03 -18.87 -9.40
CA GLY A 305 -19.31 -20.14 -9.59
C GLY A 305 -18.26 -20.13 -10.71
N TYR A 306 -18.23 -19.09 -11.55
CA TYR A 306 -17.15 -18.89 -12.51
C TYR A 306 -15.95 -18.17 -11.86
N LEU A 307 -14.74 -18.48 -12.34
CA LEU A 307 -13.50 -17.82 -11.89
C LEU A 307 -13.58 -16.29 -12.04
N PHE A 308 -14.13 -15.81 -13.15
CA PHE A 308 -14.36 -14.39 -13.40
C PHE A 308 -15.87 -14.09 -13.40
N ALA A 309 -16.26 -13.01 -12.72
CA ALA A 309 -17.64 -12.54 -12.70
C ALA A 309 -18.10 -12.03 -14.08
N PHE A 310 -17.17 -11.43 -14.83
CA PHE A 310 -17.40 -10.93 -16.18
C PHE A 310 -16.51 -11.67 -17.18
N SER A 311 -17.05 -11.99 -18.35
CA SER A 311 -16.34 -12.80 -19.36
C SER A 311 -15.20 -12.05 -20.04
N TRP A 312 -15.25 -10.72 -20.06
CA TRP A 312 -14.23 -9.89 -20.67
C TRP A 312 -12.98 -9.77 -19.77
N VAL A 313 -13.12 -9.90 -18.45
CA VAL A 313 -12.03 -9.73 -17.45
C VAL A 313 -10.90 -10.72 -17.64
N LYS A 314 -11.20 -11.91 -18.21
CA LYS A 314 -10.17 -12.93 -18.47
C LYS A 314 -9.00 -12.39 -19.29
N TRP A 315 -9.25 -11.50 -20.26
CA TRP A 315 -8.23 -11.02 -21.18
C TRP A 315 -7.32 -9.97 -20.55
N PRO A 316 -7.85 -8.89 -19.92
CA PRO A 316 -7.02 -7.98 -19.14
C PRO A 316 -6.25 -8.70 -18.04
N PHE A 317 -6.88 -9.66 -17.35
CA PHE A 317 -6.20 -10.45 -16.32
C PHE A 317 -4.98 -11.19 -16.88
N LEU A 318 -5.14 -11.93 -17.98
CA LEU A 318 -4.06 -12.67 -18.61
C LEU A 318 -2.92 -11.75 -19.06
N VAL A 319 -3.24 -10.64 -19.73
CA VAL A 319 -2.23 -9.70 -20.23
C VAL A 319 -1.47 -9.07 -19.07
N LEU A 320 -2.17 -8.49 -18.09
CA LEU A 320 -1.55 -7.81 -16.96
C LEU A 320 -0.74 -8.76 -16.10
N PHE A 321 -1.26 -9.96 -15.82
CA PHE A 321 -0.53 -10.98 -15.07
C PHE A 321 0.76 -11.40 -15.79
N SER A 322 0.70 -11.59 -17.10
CA SER A 322 1.86 -12.03 -17.87
C SER A 322 2.93 -10.94 -17.96
N VAL A 323 2.51 -9.70 -18.17
CA VAL A 323 3.41 -8.53 -18.14
C VAL A 323 4.06 -8.37 -16.76
N PHE A 324 3.27 -8.54 -15.69
CA PHE A 324 3.78 -8.52 -14.32
C PHE A 324 4.85 -9.60 -14.09
N VAL A 325 4.59 -10.85 -14.48
CA VAL A 325 5.58 -11.94 -14.39
C VAL A 325 6.81 -11.64 -15.23
N GLY A 326 6.64 -11.07 -16.43
CA GLY A 326 7.74 -10.64 -17.28
C GLY A 326 8.65 -9.63 -16.60
N MET A 327 8.08 -8.60 -15.99
CA MET A 327 8.82 -7.58 -15.25
C MET A 327 9.56 -8.16 -14.04
N VAL A 328 8.90 -9.04 -13.26
CA VAL A 328 9.55 -9.74 -12.13
C VAL A 328 10.78 -10.52 -12.59
N VAL A 329 10.63 -11.35 -13.62
CA VAL A 329 11.73 -12.19 -14.12
C VAL A 329 12.86 -11.32 -14.69
N ALA A 330 12.55 -10.25 -15.40
CA ALA A 330 13.55 -9.33 -15.93
C ALA A 330 14.33 -8.63 -14.81
N ASN A 331 13.65 -8.14 -13.77
CA ASN A 331 14.27 -7.52 -12.60
C ASN A 331 15.17 -8.52 -11.85
N MET A 332 14.71 -9.76 -11.65
CA MET A 332 15.52 -10.81 -11.01
C MET A 332 16.77 -11.15 -11.84
N ALA A 333 16.64 -11.21 -13.16
CA ALA A 333 17.76 -11.52 -14.03
C ALA A 333 18.87 -10.45 -13.96
N VAL A 334 18.52 -9.17 -13.80
CA VAL A 334 19.49 -8.07 -13.59
C VAL A 334 20.18 -8.18 -12.25
N ALA A 335 19.47 -8.59 -11.20
CA ALA A 335 20.07 -8.78 -9.88
C ALA A 335 21.16 -9.89 -9.88
N ASP A 336 20.97 -10.92 -10.70
CA ASP A 336 21.87 -12.08 -10.76
C ASP A 336 22.95 -11.99 -11.85
N THR A 337 22.79 -11.10 -12.85
CA THR A 337 23.70 -11.02 -14.00
C THR A 337 23.86 -9.60 -14.55
N GLU A 338 25.05 -9.25 -15.05
CA GLU A 338 25.29 -7.99 -15.77
C GLU A 338 24.63 -8.03 -17.16
N LEU A 339 23.34 -7.75 -17.22
CA LEU A 339 22.58 -7.69 -18.48
C LEU A 339 22.64 -6.29 -19.07
N GLY A 340 22.91 -6.20 -20.38
CA GLY A 340 22.58 -5.00 -21.16
C GLY A 340 21.08 -4.91 -21.46
N LEU A 341 20.63 -3.76 -21.97
CA LEU A 341 19.22 -3.47 -22.29
C LEU A 341 18.54 -4.57 -23.12
N ILE A 342 19.22 -5.08 -24.15
CA ILE A 342 18.67 -6.14 -25.03
C ILE A 342 18.45 -7.44 -24.23
N GLY A 343 19.37 -7.78 -23.33
CA GLY A 343 19.25 -8.93 -22.45
C GLY A 343 18.06 -8.79 -21.50
N TYR A 344 17.92 -7.63 -20.87
CA TYR A 344 16.79 -7.29 -19.99
C TYR A 344 15.44 -7.43 -20.71
N LEU A 345 15.31 -6.81 -21.89
CA LEU A 345 14.08 -6.88 -22.69
C LEU A 345 13.79 -8.32 -23.17
N SER A 346 14.82 -9.10 -23.50
CA SER A 346 14.67 -10.49 -23.94
C SER A 346 14.12 -11.37 -22.82
N TRP A 347 14.63 -11.22 -21.59
CA TRP A 347 14.08 -11.90 -20.41
C TRP A 347 12.64 -11.49 -20.14
N GLY A 348 12.34 -10.18 -20.15
CA GLY A 348 11.00 -9.67 -19.90
C GLY A 348 9.97 -10.13 -20.93
N ILE A 349 10.30 -10.04 -22.22
CA ILE A 349 9.40 -10.46 -23.32
C ILE A 349 9.24 -11.99 -23.31
N GLY A 350 10.35 -12.74 -23.18
CA GLY A 350 10.32 -14.20 -23.13
C GLY A 350 9.46 -14.73 -21.99
N ALA A 351 9.64 -14.19 -20.78
CA ALA A 351 8.84 -14.55 -19.62
C ALA A 351 7.37 -14.11 -19.75
N THR A 352 7.10 -12.95 -20.37
CA THR A 352 5.72 -12.50 -20.66
C THR A 352 5.02 -13.48 -21.60
N ILE A 353 5.65 -13.88 -22.71
CA ILE A 353 5.06 -14.83 -23.67
C ILE A 353 4.86 -16.20 -23.01
N GLY A 354 5.87 -16.71 -22.30
CA GLY A 354 5.82 -17.99 -21.61
C GLY A 354 4.71 -18.05 -20.56
N SER A 355 4.62 -17.02 -19.70
CA SER A 355 3.59 -16.92 -18.67
C SER A 355 2.19 -16.75 -19.26
N PHE A 356 2.04 -16.04 -20.39
CA PHE A 356 0.77 -15.90 -21.08
C PHE A 356 0.25 -17.24 -21.62
N ILE A 357 1.11 -18.01 -22.29
CA ILE A 357 0.78 -19.34 -22.81
C ILE A 357 0.44 -20.29 -21.65
N LEU A 358 1.23 -20.28 -20.57
CA LEU A 358 0.99 -21.10 -19.39
C LEU A 358 -0.34 -20.75 -18.70
N ALA A 359 -0.62 -19.46 -18.50
CA ALA A 359 -1.85 -18.99 -17.88
C ALA A 359 -3.08 -19.33 -18.74
N LEU A 360 -2.98 -19.22 -20.08
CA LEU A 360 -4.02 -19.67 -21.01
C LEU A 360 -4.27 -21.18 -20.88
N TYR A 361 -3.20 -21.98 -20.83
CA TYR A 361 -3.30 -23.43 -20.65
C TYR A 361 -4.00 -23.79 -19.33
N ILE A 362 -3.59 -23.16 -18.22
CA ILE A 362 -4.19 -23.37 -16.89
C ILE A 362 -5.67 -22.99 -16.91
N LEU A 363 -6.04 -21.81 -17.44
CA LEU A 363 -7.43 -21.38 -17.51
C LEU A 363 -8.30 -22.34 -18.33
N ASN A 364 -7.77 -22.88 -19.43
CA ASN A 364 -8.48 -23.86 -20.24
C ASN A 364 -8.66 -25.19 -19.51
N LYS A 365 -7.65 -25.66 -18.78
CA LYS A 365 -7.74 -26.88 -17.96
C LYS A 365 -8.70 -26.71 -16.77
N MET A 366 -8.66 -25.56 -16.10
CA MET A 366 -9.55 -25.24 -14.98
C MET A 366 -11.01 -25.02 -15.39
N ARG A 367 -11.30 -24.66 -16.65
CA ARG A 367 -12.68 -24.58 -17.15
C ARG A 367 -13.43 -25.90 -16.95
N GLY A 368 -12.76 -27.05 -17.13
CA GLY A 368 -13.34 -28.36 -16.87
C GLY A 368 -13.71 -28.56 -15.39
N LEU A 369 -12.85 -28.13 -14.47
CA LEU A 369 -13.05 -28.28 -13.02
C LEU A 369 -14.19 -27.38 -12.48
N PHE A 370 -14.29 -26.13 -12.95
CA PHE A 370 -15.35 -25.23 -12.49
C PHE A 370 -16.72 -25.54 -13.11
N GLN A 371 -16.78 -26.17 -14.30
CA GLN A 371 -18.03 -26.65 -14.90
C GLN A 371 -18.58 -27.91 -14.21
N LEU A 372 -17.71 -28.79 -13.70
CA LEU A 372 -18.12 -30.01 -12.96
C LEU A 372 -18.78 -29.72 -11.59
N SER A 373 -18.63 -28.50 -11.05
CA SER A 373 -19.36 -28.08 -9.84
C SER A 373 -20.86 -27.80 -10.07
N LYS A 374 -21.33 -27.84 -11.32
CA LYS A 374 -22.76 -27.75 -11.66
C LYS A 374 -23.51 -29.08 -11.57
N THR A 375 -22.82 -30.18 -11.25
CA THR A 375 -23.36 -31.54 -11.33
C THR A 375 -23.58 -32.23 -9.98
N ASN A 376 -23.58 -31.50 -8.86
CA ASN A 376 -24.01 -32.01 -7.55
C ASN A 376 -25.05 -31.10 -6.90
#